data_AF-A0A7W2QBJ1-F1
#
_entry.id   AF-A0A7W2QBJ1-F1
#
_cell.length_a   1.000
_cell.length_b   1.000
_cell.length_c   1.000
_cell.angle_alpha   90.00
_cell.angle_beta   90.00
_cell.angle_gamma   90.00
#
_symmetry.space_group_name_H-M   'P 1'
#
loop_
_entity.id
_entity.type
_entity.pdbx_description
1 polymer ?
#
loop_
_entity_poly.entity_id
_entity_poly.type
_entity_poly.pdbx_seq_one_letter_code
_entity_poly.pdbx_strand_id
1 'polypeptide(L)'
;MIGNVPQRSTEVIQFELNDQQANFLDCAARQVGAMGGPDVAGSAKTSIFHAQALMRLMGRPQRDLLELFSNGKVAAIEFTGMREPEQDPAPKSLPPIDIICNEPTTLYLSSRSQILLSLVNYRSFAFDIDNESKQIRIVGNFKGGGAVGLAQ
;
A
#
# COMPACT_ATOMS: atom_id res chain seq x y z
N MET A 1 -31.28 -11.95 34.86
CA MET A 1 -30.35 -12.50 33.84
C MET A 1 -29.92 -11.35 32.96
N ILE A 2 -28.73 -10.82 33.18
CA ILE A 2 -28.15 -9.78 32.31
C ILE A 2 -27.69 -10.53 31.06
N GLY A 3 -28.41 -10.34 29.96
CA GLY A 3 -28.03 -10.91 28.67
C GLY A 3 -26.64 -10.41 28.32
N ASN A 4 -25.72 -11.34 28.09
CA ASN A 4 -24.41 -11.05 27.55
C ASN A 4 -24.65 -10.36 26.19
N VAL A 5 -24.43 -9.05 26.13
CA VAL A 5 -24.38 -8.33 24.86
C VAL A 5 -23.17 -8.89 24.12
N PRO A 6 -23.34 -9.50 22.93
CA PRO A 6 -22.21 -9.97 22.16
C PRO A 6 -21.27 -8.78 21.93
N GLN A 7 -20.04 -8.88 22.43
CA GLN A 7 -19.00 -7.91 22.16
C GLN A 7 -18.82 -7.88 20.65
N ARG A 8 -19.16 -6.75 20.01
CA ARG A 8 -19.05 -6.62 18.55
C ARG A 8 -17.61 -6.93 18.15
N SER A 9 -17.46 -7.88 17.23
CA SER A 9 -16.19 -8.15 16.57
C SER A 9 -15.68 -6.87 15.91
N THR A 10 -14.41 -6.55 16.13
CA THR A 10 -13.77 -5.40 15.49
C THR A 10 -13.64 -5.66 13.99
N GLU A 11 -14.28 -4.84 13.16
CA GLU A 11 -14.24 -4.96 11.69
C GLU A 11 -12.92 -4.48 11.07
N VAL A 12 -12.22 -3.55 11.76
CA VAL A 12 -10.97 -2.93 11.29
C VAL A 12 -9.89 -3.09 12.34
N ILE A 13 -8.78 -3.73 11.98
CA ILE A 13 -7.61 -3.88 12.87
C ILE A 13 -6.48 -2.95 12.45
N GLN A 14 -5.75 -2.44 13.44
CA GLN A 14 -4.52 -1.68 13.20
C GLN A 14 -3.31 -2.60 13.30
N PHE A 15 -2.43 -2.50 12.33
CA PHE A 15 -1.14 -3.15 12.29
C PHE A 15 -0.06 -2.08 12.33
N GLU A 16 0.58 -1.94 13.49
CA GLU A 16 1.67 -0.97 13.66
C GLU A 16 3.01 -1.62 13.36
N LEU A 17 3.79 -1.00 12.47
CA LEU A 17 5.18 -1.35 12.19
C LEU A 17 6.09 -0.65 13.21
N ASN A 18 7.02 -1.39 13.81
CA ASN A 18 8.11 -0.76 14.56
C ASN A 18 9.17 -0.15 13.63
N ASP A 19 10.10 0.62 14.17
CA ASP A 19 11.14 1.30 13.38
C ASP A 19 11.94 0.37 12.46
N GLN A 20 12.29 -0.84 12.93
CA GLN A 20 13.04 -1.80 12.14
C GLN A 20 12.23 -2.31 10.95
N GLN A 21 10.95 -2.62 11.18
CA GLN A 21 10.03 -3.10 10.15
C GLN A 21 9.69 -2.00 9.14
N ALA A 22 9.49 -0.77 9.63
CA ALA A 22 9.25 0.41 8.80
C ALA A 22 10.43 0.72 7.88
N ASN A 23 11.66 0.67 8.42
CA ASN A 23 12.89 0.86 7.64
C ASN A 23 13.07 -0.26 6.59
N PHE A 24 12.78 -1.51 6.96
CA PHE A 24 12.84 -2.61 6.03
C PHE A 24 11.85 -2.43 4.86
N LEU A 25 10.60 -2.09 5.18
CA LEU A 25 9.56 -1.85 4.18
C LEU A 25 9.93 -0.69 3.26
N ASP A 26 10.48 0.39 3.80
CA ASP A 26 10.93 1.55 3.02
C ASP A 26 12.01 1.16 1.99
N CYS A 27 13.07 0.50 2.44
CA CYS A 27 14.15 0.03 1.57
C CYS A 27 13.62 -0.93 0.49
N ALA A 28 12.76 -1.87 0.87
CA ALA A 28 12.16 -2.83 -0.06
C ALA A 28 11.28 -2.13 -1.11
N ALA A 29 10.44 -1.18 -0.69
CA ALA A 29 9.59 -0.41 -1.59
C ALA A 29 10.40 0.43 -2.57
N ARG A 30 11.52 1.02 -2.15
CA ARG A 30 12.45 1.74 -3.04
C ARG A 30 13.12 0.81 -4.05
N GLN A 31 13.52 -0.39 -3.63
CA GLN A 31 14.11 -1.39 -4.54
C GLN A 31 13.13 -1.82 -5.63
N VAL A 32 11.88 -2.14 -5.27
CA VAL A 32 10.84 -2.50 -6.25
C VAL A 32 10.44 -1.29 -7.10
N GLY A 33 10.36 -0.09 -6.51
CA GLY A 33 10.11 1.15 -7.24
C GLY A 33 11.18 1.43 -8.30
N ALA A 34 12.46 1.22 -7.96
CA ALA A 34 13.59 1.37 -8.89
C ALA A 34 13.60 0.34 -10.03
N MET A 35 12.89 -0.79 -9.88
CA MET A 35 12.67 -1.73 -10.98
C MET A 35 11.63 -1.21 -11.99
N GLY A 36 10.83 -0.20 -11.63
CA GLY A 36 9.69 0.31 -12.40
C GLY A 36 8.32 -0.02 -11.76
N GLY A 37 8.30 -0.49 -10.51
CA GLY A 37 7.07 -0.66 -9.73
C GLY A 37 6.21 -1.88 -10.11
N PRO A 38 4.93 -1.90 -9.68
CA PRO A 38 4.06 -3.08 -9.79
C PRO A 38 3.87 -3.66 -11.20
N ASP A 39 3.94 -2.84 -12.25
CA ASP A 39 3.62 -3.28 -13.62
C ASP A 39 4.81 -3.89 -14.39
N VAL A 40 6.05 -3.78 -13.88
CA VAL A 40 7.20 -4.42 -14.54
C VAL A 40 7.28 -5.91 -14.23
N ALA A 41 7.79 -6.68 -15.20
CA ALA A 41 8.01 -8.11 -15.03
C ALA A 41 8.95 -8.38 -13.83
N GLY A 42 8.53 -9.29 -12.95
CA GLY A 42 9.31 -9.69 -11.77
C GLY A 42 9.04 -8.88 -10.50
N SER A 43 8.40 -7.71 -10.58
CA SER A 43 8.06 -6.88 -9.40
C SER A 43 7.26 -7.67 -8.37
N ALA A 44 6.22 -8.39 -8.81
CA ALA A 44 5.37 -9.19 -7.92
C ALA A 44 6.17 -10.28 -7.19
N LYS A 45 7.11 -10.95 -7.87
CA LYS A 45 7.97 -11.96 -7.25
C LYS A 45 8.91 -11.34 -6.22
N THR A 46 9.49 -10.18 -6.53
CA THR A 46 10.34 -9.42 -5.62
C THR A 46 9.55 -8.92 -4.40
N SER A 47 8.33 -8.43 -4.61
CA SER A 47 7.41 -7.99 -3.54
C SER A 47 7.04 -9.14 -2.59
N ILE A 48 6.76 -10.33 -3.12
CA ILE A 48 6.55 -11.55 -2.31
C ILE A 48 7.79 -11.88 -1.48
N PHE A 49 8.98 -11.82 -2.09
CA PHE A 49 10.24 -12.07 -1.37
C PHE A 49 10.45 -11.09 -0.21
N HIS A 50 10.22 -9.79 -0.45
CA HIS A 50 10.30 -8.78 0.61
C HIS A 50 9.24 -8.95 1.68
N ALA A 51 8.00 -9.29 1.32
CA ALA A 51 6.94 -9.55 2.28
C ALA A 51 7.29 -10.73 3.20
N GLN A 52 7.82 -11.83 2.65
CA GLN A 52 8.31 -12.97 3.43
C GLN A 52 9.47 -12.58 4.35
N ALA A 53 10.36 -11.70 3.90
CA ALA A 53 11.46 -11.19 4.72
C ALA A 53 10.98 -10.28 5.85
N LEU A 54 10.03 -9.39 5.57
CA LEU A 54 9.39 -8.52 6.56
C LEU A 54 8.62 -9.35 7.61
N MET A 55 7.91 -10.40 7.18
CA MET A 55 7.20 -11.33 8.07
C MET A 55 8.13 -11.98 9.11
N ARG A 56 9.40 -12.23 8.76
CA ARG A 56 10.39 -12.79 9.71
C ARG A 56 10.76 -11.81 10.82
N LEU A 57 10.59 -10.51 10.62
CA LEU A 57 10.80 -9.48 11.64
C LEU A 57 9.60 -9.30 12.59
N MET A 58 8.49 -9.99 12.32
CA MET A 58 7.26 -9.88 13.11
C MET A 58 7.20 -10.93 14.22
N GLY A 59 6.77 -10.50 15.40
CA GLY A 59 6.44 -11.39 16.51
C GLY A 59 5.09 -12.08 16.31
N ARG A 60 4.79 -13.07 17.17
CA ARG A 60 3.52 -13.82 17.13
C ARG A 60 2.28 -12.91 17.10
N PRO A 61 2.16 -11.86 17.96
CA PRO A 61 0.97 -11.02 17.97
C PRO A 61 0.68 -10.32 16.63
N GLN A 62 1.72 -9.80 15.97
CA GLN A 62 1.57 -9.17 14.65
C GLN A 62 1.15 -10.18 13.58
N ARG A 63 1.71 -11.40 13.60
CA ARG A 63 1.32 -12.45 12.64
C ARG A 63 -0.13 -12.87 12.82
N ASP A 64 -0.60 -12.98 14.07
CA ASP A 64 -2.00 -13.29 14.35
C ASP A 64 -2.95 -12.22 13.78
N LEU A 65 -2.56 -10.94 13.80
CA LEU A 65 -3.33 -9.86 13.16
C LEU A 65 -3.44 -10.05 11.63
N LEU A 66 -2.35 -10.39 10.96
CA LEU A 66 -2.35 -10.66 9.52
C LEU A 66 -3.20 -11.90 9.18
N GLU A 67 -3.17 -12.93 10.02
CA GLU A 67 -4.00 -14.13 9.90
C GLU A 67 -5.49 -13.82 10.08
N LEU A 68 -5.87 -12.91 10.98
CA LEU A 68 -7.28 -12.49 11.11
C LEU A 68 -7.81 -11.88 9.81
N PHE A 69 -7.04 -10.99 9.19
CA PHE A 69 -7.44 -10.36 7.92
C PHE A 69 -7.44 -11.36 6.76
N SER A 70 -6.35 -12.12 6.59
CA SER A 70 -6.24 -13.07 5.47
C SER A 70 -7.26 -14.21 5.53
N ASN A 71 -7.74 -14.59 6.73
CA ASN A 71 -8.81 -15.59 6.91
C ASN A 71 -10.23 -14.98 6.88
N GLY A 72 -10.37 -13.69 6.56
CA GLY A 72 -11.67 -13.01 6.46
C GLY A 72 -12.41 -12.86 7.79
N LYS A 73 -11.68 -12.85 8.92
CA LYS A 73 -12.26 -12.61 10.26
C LYS A 73 -12.47 -11.14 10.57
N VAL A 74 -11.80 -10.27 9.81
CA VAL A 74 -11.94 -8.81 9.87
C VAL A 74 -12.03 -8.28 8.45
N ALA A 75 -12.76 -7.18 8.25
CA ALA A 75 -13.01 -6.61 6.94
C ALA A 75 -11.84 -5.76 6.43
N ALA A 76 -11.07 -5.14 7.33
CA ALA A 76 -9.95 -4.28 6.95
C ALA A 76 -8.77 -4.36 7.92
N ILE A 77 -7.59 -4.09 7.37
CA ILE A 77 -6.35 -3.90 8.09
C ILE A 77 -5.76 -2.53 7.72
N GLU A 78 -5.46 -1.72 8.73
CA GLU A 78 -4.80 -0.43 8.59
C GLU A 78 -3.33 -0.58 9.00
N PHE A 79 -2.41 -0.41 8.06
CA PHE A 79 -0.98 -0.39 8.34
C PHE A 79 -0.55 1.01 8.81
N THR A 80 0.11 1.09 9.96
CA THR A 80 0.60 2.33 10.58
C THR A 80 2.10 2.24 10.88
N GLY A 81 2.74 3.38 11.19
CA GLY A 81 4.18 3.43 11.49
C GLY A 81 5.11 3.33 10.27
N MET A 82 4.61 3.56 9.05
CA MET A 82 5.42 3.56 7.83
C MET A 82 6.27 4.83 7.70
N ARG A 83 7.39 4.74 6.98
CA ARG A 83 8.19 5.91 6.61
C ARG A 83 7.44 6.80 5.61
N GLU A 84 7.62 8.10 5.77
CA GLU A 84 7.13 9.09 4.80
C GLU A 84 7.98 9.03 3.53
N PRO A 85 7.40 9.26 2.34
CA PRO A 85 8.19 9.48 1.14
C PRO A 85 9.11 10.70 1.31
N GLU A 86 10.34 10.59 0.82
CA GLU A 86 11.31 11.68 0.88
C GLU A 86 10.91 12.77 -0.14
N GLN A 87 10.14 13.75 0.32
CA GLN A 87 9.67 14.93 -0.44
C GLN A 87 8.56 14.63 -1.46
N ASP A 88 7.36 15.13 -1.17
CA ASP A 88 6.21 15.13 -2.08
C ASP A 88 5.59 16.54 -2.15
N PRO A 89 6.28 17.51 -2.77
CA PRO A 89 5.72 18.85 -2.92
C PRO A 89 4.53 18.79 -3.88
N ALA A 90 3.40 19.34 -3.47
CA ALA A 90 2.23 19.45 -4.33
C ALA A 90 2.62 20.13 -5.66
N PRO A 91 2.35 19.50 -6.82
CA PRO A 91 2.76 20.06 -8.09
C PRO A 91 1.95 21.33 -8.41
N LYS A 92 2.59 22.33 -9.04
CA LYS A 92 1.97 23.62 -9.41
C LYS A 92 0.76 23.45 -10.34
N SER A 93 0.84 22.46 -11.22
CA SER A 93 -0.21 22.02 -12.12
C SER A 93 -0.19 20.51 -12.17
N LEU A 94 -1.34 19.90 -12.42
CA LEU A 94 -1.45 18.47 -12.59
C LEU A 94 -0.62 17.98 -13.78
N PRO A 95 0.40 17.13 -13.58
CA PRO A 95 1.17 16.58 -14.68
C PRO A 95 0.32 15.59 -15.51
N PRO A 96 0.72 15.30 -16.77
CA PRO A 96 0.22 14.18 -17.53
C PRO A 96 0.26 12.86 -16.74
N ILE A 97 -0.76 12.01 -16.91
CA ILE A 97 -0.92 10.78 -16.13
C ILE A 97 0.25 9.80 -16.31
N ASP A 98 0.79 9.73 -17.52
CA ASP A 98 1.96 8.93 -17.86
C ASP A 98 3.21 9.39 -17.10
N ILE A 99 3.36 10.70 -16.87
CA ILE A 99 4.44 11.24 -16.04
C ILE A 99 4.23 10.87 -14.57
N ILE A 100 3.00 11.04 -14.06
CA ILE A 100 2.70 10.72 -12.65
C ILE A 100 2.93 9.23 -12.37
N CYS A 101 2.47 8.34 -13.25
CA CYS A 101 2.62 6.89 -13.08
C CYS A 101 4.08 6.42 -13.05
N ASN A 102 5.00 7.18 -13.65
CA ASN A 102 6.42 6.84 -13.70
C ASN A 102 7.27 7.69 -12.73
N GLU A 103 6.64 8.56 -11.94
CA GLU A 103 7.35 9.39 -10.97
C GLU A 103 7.87 8.51 -9.81
N PRO A 104 9.11 8.75 -9.31
CA PRO A 104 9.73 7.92 -8.29
C PRO A 104 8.89 7.69 -7.02
N THR A 105 8.21 8.71 -6.52
CA THR A 105 7.32 8.62 -5.35
C THR A 105 6.09 7.76 -5.64
N THR A 106 5.46 7.91 -6.80
CA THR A 106 4.37 7.03 -7.24
C THR A 106 4.83 5.57 -7.32
N LEU A 107 5.98 5.31 -7.92
CA LEU A 107 6.54 3.96 -8.03
C LEU A 107 6.89 3.38 -6.65
N TYR A 108 7.45 4.19 -5.75
CA TYR A 108 7.71 3.83 -4.36
C TYR A 108 6.42 3.46 -3.61
N LEU A 109 5.41 4.34 -3.63
CA LEU A 109 4.16 4.15 -2.89
C LEU A 109 3.38 2.93 -3.40
N SER A 110 3.29 2.77 -4.72
CA SER A 110 2.62 1.63 -5.34
C SER A 110 3.36 0.31 -5.05
N SER A 111 4.70 0.34 -5.04
CA SER A 111 5.52 -0.81 -4.64
C SER A 111 5.32 -1.19 -3.18
N ARG A 112 5.26 -0.19 -2.28
CA ARG A 112 4.95 -0.41 -0.87
C ARG A 112 3.61 -1.12 -0.71
N SER A 113 2.58 -0.67 -1.44
CA SER A 113 1.26 -1.32 -1.45
C SER A 113 1.33 -2.76 -1.97
N GLN A 114 2.09 -3.03 -3.03
CA GLN A 114 2.26 -4.40 -3.56
C GLN A 114 2.92 -5.35 -2.54
N ILE A 115 3.91 -4.85 -1.78
CA ILE A 115 4.55 -5.61 -0.69
C ILE A 115 3.55 -5.87 0.45
N LEU A 116 2.79 -4.85 0.88
CA LEU A 116 1.79 -5.00 1.95
C LEU A 116 0.66 -5.96 1.56
N LEU A 117 0.20 -5.94 0.32
CA LEU A 117 -0.74 -6.94 -0.20
C LEU A 117 -0.14 -8.34 -0.13
N SER A 118 1.12 -8.49 -0.55
CA SER A 118 1.81 -9.78 -0.48
C SER A 118 1.97 -10.29 0.95
N LEU A 119 2.11 -9.39 1.94
CA LEU A 119 2.22 -9.73 3.35
C LEU A 119 0.96 -10.41 3.91
N VAL A 120 -0.20 -10.09 3.35
CA VAL A 120 -1.48 -10.72 3.69
C VAL A 120 -1.90 -11.80 2.67
N ASN A 121 -0.94 -12.34 1.91
CA ASN A 121 -1.13 -13.34 0.85
C ASN A 121 -2.06 -12.89 -0.29
N TYR A 122 -2.19 -11.59 -0.51
CA TYR A 122 -2.95 -11.04 -1.61
C TYR A 122 -1.99 -10.70 -2.75
N ARG A 123 -2.47 -10.88 -3.98
CA ARG A 123 -1.74 -10.54 -5.19
C ARG A 123 -2.37 -9.29 -5.81
N SER A 124 -1.55 -8.32 -6.22
CA SER A 124 -2.01 -7.22 -7.06
C SER A 124 -2.26 -7.70 -8.49
N PHE A 125 -3.38 -7.29 -9.08
CA PHE A 125 -3.75 -7.56 -10.47
C PHE A 125 -4.76 -6.50 -10.95
N ALA A 126 -4.96 -6.37 -12.26
CA ALA A 126 -5.97 -5.49 -12.84
C ALA A 126 -6.63 -6.13 -14.07
N PHE A 127 -7.95 -5.96 -14.17
CA PHE A 127 -8.77 -6.25 -15.36
C PHE A 127 -9.53 -4.97 -15.74
N ASP A 128 -8.81 -3.85 -15.82
CA ASP A 128 -9.38 -2.53 -16.06
C ASP A 128 -9.03 -2.08 -17.49
N ILE A 129 -10.01 -2.11 -18.38
CA ILE A 129 -9.82 -1.67 -19.78
C ILE A 129 -9.55 -0.17 -19.86
N ASP A 130 -10.15 0.62 -18.96
CA ASP A 130 -10.02 2.07 -18.94
C ASP A 130 -8.66 2.51 -18.37
N ASN A 131 -8.01 1.64 -17.59
CA ASN A 131 -6.65 1.84 -17.07
C ASN A 131 -5.58 1.04 -17.84
N GLU A 132 -5.86 0.60 -19.06
CA GLU A 132 -4.92 -0.15 -19.91
C GLU A 132 -4.35 -1.42 -19.22
N SER A 133 -5.13 -2.07 -18.36
CA SER A 133 -4.71 -3.21 -17.53
C SER A 133 -3.55 -2.92 -16.56
N LYS A 134 -3.23 -1.65 -16.29
CA LYS A 134 -2.23 -1.26 -15.29
C LYS A 134 -2.75 -1.52 -13.88
N GLN A 135 -1.87 -1.96 -13.00
CA GLN A 135 -2.19 -2.22 -11.59
C GLN A 135 -2.28 -0.93 -10.77
N ILE A 136 -1.55 0.11 -11.17
CA ILE A 136 -1.54 1.39 -10.48
C ILE A 136 -2.70 2.25 -10.98
N ARG A 137 -3.54 2.72 -10.06
CA ARG A 137 -4.58 3.71 -10.34
C ARG A 137 -4.31 4.96 -9.52
N ILE A 138 -4.05 6.08 -10.20
CA ILE A 138 -3.89 7.38 -9.55
C ILE A 138 -5.27 7.97 -9.29
N VAL A 139 -5.53 8.33 -8.04
CA VAL A 139 -6.75 9.00 -7.63
C VAL A 139 -6.40 10.42 -7.21
N GLY A 140 -6.96 11.40 -7.91
CA GLY A 140 -6.73 12.81 -7.66
C GLY A 140 -7.92 13.64 -8.15
N ASN A 141 -8.03 14.88 -7.71
CA ASN A 141 -9.05 15.80 -8.23
C ASN A 141 -8.53 16.50 -9.49
N PHE A 142 -8.77 15.85 -10.65
CA PHE A 142 -8.36 16.33 -11.98
C PHE A 142 -9.19 17.51 -12.50
N LYS A 143 -10.19 17.97 -11.74
CA LYS A 143 -11.03 19.12 -12.09
C LYS A 143 -10.65 20.40 -11.34
N GLY A 144 -9.46 20.49 -10.73
CA GLY A 144 -8.95 21.73 -10.12
C GLY A 144 -8.73 21.66 -8.60
N GLY A 145 -8.02 20.64 -8.14
CA GLY A 145 -7.64 20.45 -6.73
C GLY A 145 -6.13 20.56 -6.46
N GLY A 146 -5.39 21.34 -7.24
CA GLY A 146 -4.00 21.68 -6.93
C GLY A 146 -3.90 22.81 -5.90
N ALA A 147 -2.71 23.41 -5.73
CA ALA A 147 -2.52 24.60 -4.88
C ALA A 147 -3.35 25.83 -5.32
N VAL A 148 -3.91 25.78 -6.53
CA VAL A 148 -4.86 26.77 -7.04
C VAL A 148 -6.18 26.03 -7.29
N GLY A 149 -7.24 26.46 -6.59
CA GLY A 149 -8.59 25.96 -6.84
C GLY A 149 -9.07 26.32 -8.24
N LEU A 150 -10.12 25.65 -8.71
CA LEU A 150 -10.87 26.04 -9.91
C LEU A 150 -11.03 27.57 -9.97
N ALA A 151 -10.41 28.21 -10.95
CA ALA A 151 -10.86 29.53 -11.35
C ALA A 151 -12.31 29.37 -11.81
N GLN A 152 -13.22 30.06 -11.11
CA GLN A 152 -14.62 30.17 -11.50
C GLN A 152 -14.74 31.00 -12.78
#